data_AF-A0A136A213-F1
#
_entry.id   AF-A0A136A213-F1
#
_cell.length_a   1.000
_cell.length_b   1.000
_cell.length_c   1.000
_cell.angle_alpha   90.00
_cell.angle_beta   90.00
_cell.angle_gamma   90.00
#
_symmetry.space_group_name_H-M   'P 1'
#
loop_
_entity.id
_entity.type
_entity.pdbx_description
1 polymer ?
#
loop_
_entity_poly.entity_id
_entity_poly.type
_entity_poly.pdbx_seq_one_letter_code
_entity_poly.pdbx_strand_id
1 'polypeptide(L)'
;MQHEPEDNGAIKLNGDDVIAIQEAQKNSFWRRVQTSIMMTAALMISAGQWNDTKEIAITIYESILANFTHNIEYDQIKQINVGNSLEYVKSMVGEPYVIKRSKLNPEIQFHYYSKEKYDLTLVSQDEQIVGYTVISKVDDFTPIIPFAENLGSSTIEQANQDPRIYALDNSNLLYFIDSKMLGKQQMFLTQIRGYVEYGANLAPASATTMAREKVSEVLTSLIEKETYSATEEETLEAVHLVRSSIYPNFYSMTNIEPAFIAEALLTRYEYQQFTQS
;
A
#
# COMPACT_ATOMS: atom_id res chain seq x y z
N MET A 1 36.29 48.91 -47.46
CA MET A 1 36.00 47.55 -47.98
C MET A 1 36.94 46.60 -47.29
N GLN A 2 36.58 45.46 -46.73
CA GLN A 2 35.29 44.81 -46.47
C GLN A 2 35.63 43.73 -45.43
N HIS A 3 34.73 43.49 -44.48
CA HIS A 3 34.79 42.34 -43.57
C HIS A 3 34.67 41.02 -44.35
N GLU A 4 35.38 39.98 -43.91
CA GLU A 4 34.89 38.59 -43.96
C GLU A 4 35.43 37.81 -42.74
N PRO A 5 34.59 37.05 -42.01
CA PRO A 5 35.00 36.20 -40.90
C PRO A 5 35.26 34.75 -41.36
N GLU A 6 36.16 34.06 -40.64
CA GLU A 6 36.41 32.62 -40.78
C GLU A 6 35.17 31.77 -40.44
N ASP A 7 34.75 30.94 -41.38
CA ASP A 7 33.70 29.91 -41.24
C ASP A 7 34.28 28.66 -40.56
N ASN A 8 33.89 28.45 -39.30
CA ASN A 8 34.17 27.22 -38.57
C ASN A 8 33.28 26.09 -39.11
N GLY A 9 33.86 25.23 -39.95
CA GLY A 9 33.20 24.07 -40.54
C GLY A 9 32.64 23.10 -39.50
N ALA A 10 31.37 23.26 -39.17
CA ALA A 10 30.59 22.26 -38.45
C ALA A 10 30.24 21.11 -39.40
N ILE A 11 30.76 19.91 -39.10
CA ILE A 11 30.39 18.66 -39.77
C ILE A 11 28.89 18.43 -39.49
N LYS A 12 28.04 18.67 -40.49
CA LYS A 12 26.62 18.28 -40.43
C LYS A 12 26.52 16.78 -40.63
N LEU A 13 26.29 16.05 -39.54
CA LEU A 13 25.87 14.65 -39.58
C LEU A 13 24.44 14.58 -40.16
N ASN A 14 24.24 13.75 -41.18
CA ASN A 14 22.94 13.58 -41.82
C ASN A 14 22.03 12.69 -40.97
N GLY A 15 20.71 12.89 -41.06
CA GLY A 15 19.72 12.20 -40.21
C GLY A 15 19.80 10.66 -40.25
N ASP A 16 20.24 10.09 -41.37
CA ASP A 16 20.37 8.64 -41.55
C ASP A 16 21.56 8.06 -40.75
N ASP A 17 22.65 8.83 -40.59
CA ASP A 17 23.83 8.43 -39.81
C ASP A 17 23.50 8.39 -38.30
N VAL A 18 22.63 9.29 -37.85
CA VAL A 18 22.18 9.36 -36.45
C VAL A 18 21.31 8.15 -36.10
N ILE A 19 20.43 7.72 -37.02
CA ILE A 19 19.55 6.56 -36.84
C ILE A 19 20.35 5.25 -36.80
N ALA A 20 21.35 5.09 -37.69
CA ALA A 20 22.20 3.90 -37.72
C ALA A 20 23.07 3.73 -36.46
N ILE A 21 23.59 4.83 -35.91
CA ILE A 21 24.36 4.81 -34.65
C ILE A 21 23.46 4.44 -33.46
N GLN A 22 22.21 4.91 -33.46
CA GLN A 22 21.24 4.65 -32.39
C GLN A 22 20.75 3.19 -32.39
N GLU A 23 20.53 2.59 -33.56
CA GLU A 23 20.21 1.16 -33.69
C GLU A 23 21.39 0.25 -33.32
N ALA A 24 22.62 0.61 -33.71
CA ALA A 24 23.83 -0.13 -33.35
C ALA A 24 24.10 -0.11 -31.84
N GLN A 25 23.86 1.02 -31.17
CA GLN A 25 23.97 1.14 -29.71
C GLN A 25 22.90 0.32 -28.98
N LYS A 26 21.65 0.32 -29.47
CA LYS A 26 20.56 -0.50 -28.92
C LYS A 26 20.89 -2.00 -29.01
N ASN A 27 21.40 -2.45 -30.16
CA ASN A 27 21.83 -3.85 -30.36
C ASN A 27 23.04 -4.22 -29.48
N SER A 28 23.97 -3.30 -29.25
CA SER A 28 25.13 -3.51 -28.36
C SER A 28 24.72 -3.62 -26.89
N PHE A 29 23.77 -2.78 -26.45
CA PHE A 29 23.24 -2.80 -25.09
C PHE A 29 22.50 -4.10 -24.78
N TRP A 30 21.60 -4.55 -25.66
CA TRP A 30 20.88 -5.82 -25.51
C TRP A 30 21.82 -7.03 -25.44
N ARG A 31 22.89 -7.01 -26.24
CA ARG A 31 23.89 -8.08 -26.23
C ARG A 31 24.68 -8.10 -24.91
N ARG A 32 25.03 -6.94 -24.34
CA ARG A 32 25.70 -6.83 -23.03
C ARG A 32 24.81 -7.29 -21.87
N VAL A 33 23.51 -6.96 -21.92
CA VAL A 33 22.51 -7.42 -20.95
C VAL A 33 22.37 -8.94 -21.03
N GLN A 34 22.22 -9.49 -22.24
CA GLN A 34 22.11 -10.93 -22.45
C GLN A 34 23.37 -11.68 -21.98
N THR A 35 24.57 -11.17 -22.28
CA THR A 35 25.83 -11.77 -21.81
C THR A 35 25.95 -11.72 -20.29
N SER A 36 25.51 -10.62 -19.64
CA SER A 36 25.54 -10.51 -18.18
C SER A 36 24.57 -11.50 -17.52
N ILE A 37 23.35 -11.65 -18.06
CA ILE A 37 22.36 -12.63 -17.58
C ILE A 37 22.91 -14.06 -17.73
N MET A 38 23.50 -14.39 -18.88
CA MET A 38 24.08 -15.73 -19.10
C MET A 38 25.27 -16.01 -18.18
N MET A 39 26.11 -15.01 -17.91
CA MET A 39 27.28 -15.17 -17.04
C MET A 39 26.85 -15.37 -15.59
N THR A 40 25.87 -14.61 -15.12
CA THR A 40 25.26 -14.82 -13.80
C THR A 40 24.61 -16.19 -13.71
N ALA A 41 23.84 -16.61 -14.72
CA ALA A 41 23.22 -17.92 -14.76
C ALA A 41 24.26 -19.06 -14.74
N ALA A 42 25.37 -18.92 -15.47
CA ALA A 42 26.45 -19.91 -15.49
C ALA A 42 27.16 -20.02 -14.12
N LEU A 43 27.40 -18.88 -13.45
CA LEU A 43 27.94 -18.86 -12.09
C LEU A 43 26.98 -19.53 -11.10
N MET A 44 25.67 -19.30 -11.24
CA MET A 44 24.65 -19.88 -10.37
C MET A 44 24.50 -21.39 -10.56
N ILE A 45 24.56 -21.87 -11.80
CA ILE A 45 24.58 -23.30 -12.13
C ILE A 45 25.83 -23.97 -11.54
N SER A 46 26.97 -23.28 -11.53
CA SER A 46 28.21 -23.79 -10.95
C SER A 46 28.21 -23.84 -9.40
N ALA A 47 27.37 -23.04 -8.74
CA ALA A 47 27.33 -22.90 -7.29
C ALA A 47 26.33 -23.82 -6.58
N GLY A 48 25.50 -24.59 -7.31
CA GLY A 48 24.57 -25.57 -6.73
C GLY A 48 23.32 -24.99 -6.02
N GLN A 49 23.12 -23.67 -6.04
CA GLN A 49 21.97 -22.96 -5.44
C GLN A 49 20.78 -22.80 -6.40
N TRP A 50 20.54 -23.78 -7.28
CA TRP A 50 19.50 -23.71 -8.31
C TRP A 50 18.08 -23.59 -7.72
N ASN A 51 17.83 -24.21 -6.57
CA ASN A 51 16.51 -24.20 -5.93
C ASN A 51 16.17 -22.80 -5.39
N ASP A 52 17.06 -22.20 -4.61
CA ASP A 52 16.89 -20.86 -4.03
C ASP A 52 16.79 -19.78 -5.12
N THR A 53 17.55 -19.94 -6.22
CA THR A 53 17.51 -19.02 -7.36
C THR A 53 16.21 -19.12 -8.14
N LYS A 54 15.72 -20.35 -8.36
CA LYS A 54 14.44 -20.59 -9.04
C LYS A 54 13.30 -19.98 -8.23
N GLU A 55 13.33 -20.11 -6.92
CA GLU A 55 12.35 -19.50 -6.02
C GLU A 55 12.38 -17.97 -6.13
N ILE A 56 13.56 -17.35 -6.05
CA ILE A 56 13.70 -15.89 -6.23
C ILE A 56 13.24 -15.45 -7.62
N ALA A 57 13.56 -16.20 -8.68
CA ALA A 57 13.16 -15.86 -10.05
C ALA A 57 11.64 -15.98 -10.26
N ILE A 58 11.00 -16.99 -9.66
CA ILE A 58 9.55 -17.15 -9.66
C ILE A 58 8.90 -15.99 -8.89
N THR A 59 9.39 -15.67 -7.69
CA THR A 59 8.89 -14.54 -6.89
C THR A 59 9.02 -13.22 -7.63
N ILE A 60 10.14 -12.97 -8.33
CA ILE A 60 10.33 -11.78 -9.16
C ILE A 60 9.34 -11.79 -10.35
N TYR A 61 9.18 -12.92 -11.03
CA TYR A 61 8.25 -13.05 -12.16
C TYR A 61 6.79 -12.84 -11.75
N GLU A 62 6.36 -13.48 -10.65
CA GLU A 62 5.03 -13.32 -10.07
C GLU A 62 4.80 -11.88 -9.61
N SER A 63 5.79 -11.25 -8.96
CA SER A 63 5.73 -9.83 -8.57
C SER A 63 5.61 -8.91 -9.79
N ILE A 64 6.30 -9.21 -10.89
CA ILE A 64 6.20 -8.43 -12.14
C ILE A 64 4.82 -8.61 -12.76
N LEU A 65 4.31 -9.85 -12.86
CA LEU A 65 3.00 -10.13 -13.44
C LEU A 65 1.86 -9.55 -12.60
N ALA A 66 1.94 -9.62 -11.28
CA ALA A 66 1.00 -9.01 -10.35
C ALA A 66 0.99 -7.48 -10.54
N ASN A 67 2.16 -6.83 -10.57
CA ASN A 67 2.23 -5.40 -10.86
C ASN A 67 1.60 -5.04 -12.22
N PHE A 68 1.87 -5.79 -13.29
CA PHE A 68 1.22 -5.58 -14.59
C PHE A 68 -0.30 -5.78 -14.55
N THR A 69 -0.78 -6.71 -13.72
CA THR A 69 -2.22 -7.02 -13.56
C THR A 69 -2.94 -6.00 -12.69
N HIS A 70 -2.23 -5.26 -11.83
CA HIS A 70 -2.80 -4.31 -10.86
C HIS A 70 -2.57 -2.84 -11.20
N ASN A 71 -1.80 -2.53 -12.26
CA ASN A 71 -1.41 -1.16 -12.60
C ASN A 71 -2.61 -0.19 -12.69
N ILE A 72 -3.73 -0.63 -13.25
CA ILE A 72 -4.93 0.22 -13.39
C ILE A 72 -5.46 0.61 -12.01
N GLU A 73 -5.60 -0.36 -11.10
CA GLU A 73 -6.09 -0.10 -9.75
C GLU A 73 -5.10 0.72 -8.92
N TYR A 74 -3.79 0.46 -9.06
CA TYR A 74 -2.76 1.26 -8.41
C TYR A 74 -2.75 2.71 -8.90
N ASP A 75 -2.88 2.93 -10.20
CA ASP A 75 -2.95 4.28 -10.78
C ASP A 75 -4.21 5.04 -10.34
N GLN A 76 -5.34 4.35 -10.18
CA GLN A 76 -6.56 4.93 -9.61
C GLN A 76 -6.35 5.36 -8.16
N ILE A 77 -5.85 4.47 -7.31
CA ILE A 77 -5.64 4.74 -5.88
C ILE A 77 -4.65 5.88 -5.68
N LYS A 78 -3.58 5.94 -6.48
CA LYS A 78 -2.54 6.97 -6.42
C LYS A 78 -3.08 8.39 -6.71
N GLN A 79 -4.19 8.51 -7.43
CA GLN A 79 -4.82 9.79 -7.74
C GLN A 79 -5.75 10.30 -6.63
N ILE A 80 -6.06 9.47 -5.63
CA ILE A 80 -6.87 9.84 -4.48
C ILE A 80 -5.98 10.53 -3.45
N ASN A 81 -6.29 11.80 -3.15
CA ASN A 81 -5.59 12.58 -2.15
C ASN A 81 -6.57 13.23 -1.19
N VAL A 82 -6.15 13.37 0.07
CA VAL A 82 -6.83 14.24 1.04
C VAL A 82 -6.81 15.67 0.49
N GLY A 83 -7.95 16.33 0.48
CA GLY A 83 -8.18 17.66 -0.09
C GLY A 83 -8.79 17.66 -1.50
N ASN A 84 -8.82 16.52 -2.21
CA ASN A 84 -9.53 16.43 -3.49
C ASN A 84 -11.04 16.68 -3.29
N SER A 85 -11.72 17.21 -4.30
CA SER A 85 -13.19 17.21 -4.31
C SER A 85 -13.72 15.79 -4.44
N LEU A 86 -14.81 15.47 -3.76
CA LEU A 86 -15.49 14.18 -3.85
C LEU A 86 -15.90 13.88 -5.29
N GLU A 87 -16.44 14.85 -6.01
CA GLU A 87 -16.87 14.71 -7.42
C GLU A 87 -15.72 14.27 -8.34
N TYR A 88 -14.55 14.90 -8.23
CA TYR A 88 -13.36 14.49 -8.97
C TYR A 88 -13.01 13.02 -8.72
N VAL A 89 -12.98 12.57 -7.46
CA VAL A 89 -12.64 11.18 -7.14
C VAL A 89 -13.71 10.21 -7.66
N LYS A 90 -15.00 10.54 -7.50
CA LYS A 90 -16.11 9.76 -8.04
C LYS A 90 -16.05 9.59 -9.55
N SER A 91 -15.59 10.62 -10.28
CA SER A 91 -15.42 10.51 -11.73
C SER A 91 -14.42 9.42 -12.14
N MET A 92 -13.49 9.06 -11.24
CA MET A 92 -12.48 8.02 -11.47
C MET A 92 -12.90 6.65 -10.92
N VAL A 93 -13.44 6.60 -9.70
CA VAL A 93 -13.75 5.34 -9.00
C VAL A 93 -15.20 4.87 -9.18
N GLY A 94 -16.06 5.70 -9.75
CA GLY A 94 -17.49 5.48 -9.93
C GLY A 94 -18.33 6.00 -8.76
N GLU A 95 -19.57 5.51 -8.67
CA GLU A 95 -20.49 5.82 -7.59
C GLU A 95 -20.32 4.82 -6.41
N PRO A 96 -20.46 5.28 -5.16
CA PRO A 96 -20.43 4.40 -4.01
C PRO A 96 -21.69 3.53 -3.95
N TYR A 97 -21.55 2.28 -3.50
CA TYR A 97 -22.72 1.41 -3.34
C TYR A 97 -23.51 1.76 -2.06
N VAL A 98 -22.85 2.32 -1.05
CA VAL A 98 -23.44 2.77 0.22
C VAL A 98 -22.80 4.09 0.65
N ILE A 99 -23.60 4.96 1.23
CA ILE A 99 -23.14 6.16 1.93
C ILE A 99 -23.67 6.10 3.37
N LYS A 100 -22.78 6.20 4.35
CA LYS A 100 -23.13 6.34 5.77
C LYS A 100 -22.72 7.73 6.25
N ARG A 101 -23.42 8.24 7.26
CA ARG A 101 -22.97 9.42 8.02
C ARG A 101 -22.28 8.96 9.30
N SER A 102 -21.24 9.67 9.70
CA SER A 102 -20.61 9.45 10.99
C SER A 102 -21.59 9.76 12.12
N LYS A 103 -21.57 8.92 13.14
CA LYS A 103 -22.26 9.09 14.42
C LYS A 103 -21.51 10.05 15.32
N LEU A 104 -20.19 10.20 15.13
CA LEU A 104 -19.35 11.16 15.85
C LEU A 104 -19.56 12.59 15.33
N ASN A 105 -19.70 12.76 14.01
CA ASN A 105 -20.06 14.04 13.38
C ASN A 105 -20.92 13.82 12.12
N PRO A 106 -22.22 14.20 12.13
CA PRO A 106 -23.11 14.02 10.97
C PRO A 106 -22.71 14.75 9.67
N GLU A 107 -21.79 15.72 9.73
CA GLU A 107 -21.23 16.38 8.55
C GLU A 107 -20.24 15.50 7.80
N ILE A 108 -19.67 14.49 8.47
CA ILE A 108 -18.74 13.55 7.86
C ILE A 108 -19.51 12.38 7.25
N GLN A 109 -19.17 12.05 6.01
CA GLN A 109 -19.78 10.93 5.27
C GLN A 109 -18.72 9.91 4.87
N PHE A 110 -19.12 8.64 4.92
CA PHE A 110 -18.34 7.50 4.47
C PHE A 110 -18.97 6.95 3.20
N HIS A 111 -18.24 7.02 2.08
CA HIS A 111 -18.66 6.54 0.78
C HIS A 111 -17.92 5.25 0.47
N TYR A 112 -18.67 4.14 0.36
CA TYR A 112 -18.08 2.81 0.26
C TYR A 112 -18.09 2.30 -1.18
N TYR A 113 -16.95 1.75 -1.58
CA TYR A 113 -16.70 1.18 -2.90
C TYR A 113 -16.09 -0.20 -2.72
N SER A 114 -16.64 -1.19 -3.42
CA SER A 114 -16.15 -2.56 -3.42
C SER A 114 -15.67 -2.86 -4.83
N LYS A 115 -14.37 -3.13 -4.96
CA LYS A 115 -13.75 -3.58 -6.19
C LYS A 115 -13.35 -5.05 -6.03
N GLU A 116 -12.93 -5.66 -7.12
CA GLU A 116 -12.49 -7.06 -7.12
C GLU A 116 -11.27 -7.27 -6.21
N LYS A 117 -10.29 -6.36 -6.26
CA LYS A 117 -9.00 -6.49 -5.59
C LYS A 117 -8.89 -5.71 -4.27
N TYR A 118 -9.75 -4.73 -4.05
CA TYR A 118 -9.72 -3.88 -2.86
C TYR A 118 -11.09 -3.31 -2.52
N ASP A 119 -11.27 -2.96 -1.26
CA ASP A 119 -12.34 -2.07 -0.83
C ASP A 119 -11.76 -0.68 -0.55
N LEU A 120 -12.51 0.34 -0.94
CA LEU A 120 -12.17 1.74 -0.77
C LEU A 120 -13.30 2.42 -0.01
N THR A 121 -12.94 3.17 1.03
CA THR A 121 -13.84 4.10 1.68
C THR A 121 -13.31 5.50 1.50
N LEU A 122 -14.10 6.39 0.91
CA LEU A 122 -13.81 7.82 0.92
C LEU A 122 -14.52 8.45 2.11
N VAL A 123 -13.78 9.25 2.88
CA VAL A 123 -14.30 10.04 3.97
C VAL A 123 -14.38 11.49 3.51
N SER A 124 -15.58 12.06 3.51
CA SER A 124 -15.82 13.41 3.00
C SER A 124 -16.43 14.31 4.08
N GLN A 125 -16.13 15.60 3.97
CA GLN A 125 -16.79 16.69 4.69
C GLN A 125 -16.92 17.86 3.70
N ASP A 126 -18.11 18.45 3.60
CA ASP A 126 -18.39 19.57 2.67
C ASP A 126 -17.93 19.30 1.22
N GLU A 127 -18.22 18.10 0.69
CA GLU A 127 -17.83 17.65 -0.66
C GLU A 127 -16.30 17.58 -0.91
N GLN A 128 -15.48 17.67 0.14
CA GLN A 128 -14.03 17.49 0.08
C GLN A 128 -13.62 16.19 0.78
N ILE A 129 -12.63 15.48 0.22
CA ILE A 129 -12.04 14.29 0.83
C ILE A 129 -11.18 14.71 2.03
N VAL A 130 -11.58 14.29 3.23
CA VAL A 130 -10.83 14.48 4.49
C VAL A 130 -10.11 13.21 4.94
N GLY A 131 -10.41 12.09 4.29
CA GLY A 131 -9.67 10.85 4.45
C GLY A 131 -10.07 9.80 3.43
N TYR A 132 -9.29 8.74 3.33
CA TYR A 132 -9.70 7.56 2.59
C TYR A 132 -9.02 6.33 3.16
N THR A 133 -9.61 5.16 2.94
CA THR A 133 -9.07 3.87 3.35
C THR A 133 -8.94 2.95 2.15
N VAL A 134 -7.95 2.07 2.16
CA VAL A 134 -7.82 0.97 1.20
C VAL A 134 -7.59 -0.32 1.96
N ILE A 135 -8.37 -1.35 1.63
CA ILE A 135 -8.26 -2.71 2.16
C ILE A 135 -8.02 -3.63 0.98
N SER A 136 -6.89 -4.34 0.98
CA SER A 136 -6.64 -5.36 -0.06
C SER A 136 -7.54 -6.57 0.16
N LYS A 137 -8.09 -7.13 -0.91
CA LYS A 137 -8.97 -8.33 -0.88
C LYS A 137 -8.34 -9.57 -1.49
N VAL A 138 -7.21 -9.40 -2.18
CA VAL A 138 -6.40 -10.49 -2.74
C VAL A 138 -4.96 -10.36 -2.24
N ASP A 139 -4.31 -11.50 -2.02
CA ASP A 139 -3.04 -11.60 -1.30
C ASP A 139 -1.86 -10.91 -2.02
N ASP A 140 -1.94 -10.74 -3.34
CA ASP A 140 -0.92 -10.12 -4.19
C ASP A 140 -1.16 -8.62 -4.45
N PHE A 141 -2.30 -8.07 -4.03
CA PHE A 141 -2.60 -6.64 -4.17
C PHE A 141 -1.98 -5.84 -3.04
N THR A 142 -0.81 -5.25 -3.31
CA THR A 142 0.06 -4.58 -2.31
C THR A 142 0.29 -3.11 -2.69
N PRO A 143 -0.76 -2.26 -2.63
CA PRO A 143 -0.64 -0.85 -3.04
C PRO A 143 0.40 -0.10 -2.21
N ILE A 144 1.09 0.87 -2.82
CA ILE A 144 2.01 1.77 -2.12
C ILE A 144 1.20 2.65 -1.15
N ILE A 145 1.59 2.65 0.12
CA ILE A 145 1.07 3.59 1.11
C ILE A 145 1.74 4.95 0.87
N PRO A 146 1.00 6.07 0.75
CA PRO A 146 1.61 7.37 0.51
C PRO A 146 2.67 7.72 1.56
N PHE A 147 3.86 8.10 1.09
CA PHE A 147 5.03 8.41 1.91
C PHE A 147 5.60 7.22 2.72
N ALA A 148 5.30 5.99 2.30
CA ALA A 148 5.76 4.77 2.93
C ALA A 148 5.98 3.66 1.88
N GLU A 149 6.21 2.46 2.34
CA GLU A 149 6.40 1.23 1.60
C GLU A 149 5.09 0.62 1.05
N ASN A 150 5.20 -0.52 0.36
CA ASN A 150 4.04 -1.27 -0.09
C ASN A 150 3.28 -1.84 1.12
N LEU A 151 1.95 -1.84 1.02
CA LEU A 151 1.10 -2.47 2.02
C LEU A 151 1.48 -3.95 2.17
N GLY A 152 1.64 -4.40 3.41
CA GLY A 152 2.01 -5.78 3.74
C GLY A 152 3.50 -6.12 3.63
N SER A 153 4.39 -5.20 3.21
CA SER A 153 5.81 -5.54 3.05
C SER A 153 6.59 -5.70 4.36
N SER A 154 6.06 -5.20 5.47
CA SER A 154 6.67 -5.27 6.80
C SER A 154 5.58 -5.30 7.88
N THR A 155 5.94 -5.70 9.09
CA THR A 155 5.01 -5.65 10.22
C THR A 155 4.72 -4.20 10.64
N ILE A 156 3.66 -3.99 11.42
CA ILE A 156 3.31 -2.65 11.92
C ILE A 156 4.47 -2.05 12.72
N GLU A 157 5.11 -2.84 13.58
CA GLU A 157 6.24 -2.38 14.40
C GLU A 157 7.45 -1.98 13.56
N GLN A 158 7.77 -2.74 12.50
CA GLN A 158 8.89 -2.41 11.63
C GLN A 158 8.66 -1.07 10.91
N ALA A 159 7.44 -0.82 10.46
CA ALA A 159 7.10 0.38 9.71
C ALA A 159 6.86 1.63 10.58
N ASN A 160 6.35 1.44 11.79
CA ASN A 160 6.16 2.51 12.76
C ASN A 160 6.83 2.14 14.08
N GLN A 161 7.89 2.86 14.46
CA GLN A 161 8.60 2.60 15.71
C GLN A 161 7.87 3.15 16.95
N ASP A 162 6.73 3.84 16.76
CA ASP A 162 6.07 4.61 17.80
C ASP A 162 4.63 4.11 18.07
N PRO A 163 4.39 3.34 19.16
CA PRO A 163 3.10 2.72 19.46
C PRO A 163 2.01 3.67 19.99
N ARG A 164 2.16 4.99 19.87
CA ARG A 164 1.40 5.95 20.68
C ARG A 164 -0.10 6.02 20.43
N ILE A 165 -0.58 5.73 19.21
CA ILE A 165 -1.99 5.92 18.86
C ILE A 165 -2.47 4.72 18.07
N TYR A 166 -3.37 3.93 18.65
CA TYR A 166 -3.99 2.80 17.99
C TYR A 166 -5.46 2.66 18.39
N ALA A 167 -6.22 1.90 17.62
CA ALA A 167 -7.59 1.50 17.92
C ALA A 167 -7.79 0.03 17.52
N LEU A 168 -8.65 -0.66 18.26
CA LEU A 168 -8.94 -2.07 18.01
C LEU A 168 -10.37 -2.46 18.41
N ASP A 169 -10.83 -3.56 17.85
CA ASP A 169 -12.03 -4.31 18.27
C ASP A 169 -11.79 -5.80 17.97
N ASN A 170 -12.41 -6.68 18.77
CA ASN A 170 -12.52 -8.11 18.50
C ASN A 170 -13.97 -8.61 18.50
N SER A 171 -14.93 -7.75 18.82
CA SER A 171 -16.32 -8.09 19.09
C SER A 171 -17.20 -8.03 17.84
N ASN A 172 -17.40 -6.85 17.24
CA ASN A 172 -18.27 -6.66 16.06
C ASN A 172 -17.49 -6.72 14.75
N LEU A 173 -16.22 -6.34 14.82
CA LEU A 173 -15.22 -6.41 13.77
C LEU A 173 -13.91 -6.81 14.44
N LEU A 174 -13.15 -7.73 13.85
CA LEU A 174 -11.77 -7.99 14.27
C LEU A 174 -10.84 -7.05 13.49
N TYR A 175 -10.31 -6.03 14.17
CA TYR A 175 -9.36 -5.11 13.58
C TYR A 175 -8.36 -4.55 14.60
N PHE A 176 -7.22 -4.11 14.08
CA PHE A 176 -6.25 -3.30 14.80
C PHE A 176 -5.67 -2.27 13.84
N ILE A 177 -5.70 -0.99 14.18
CA ILE A 177 -5.13 0.09 13.39
C ILE A 177 -4.15 0.92 14.23
N ASP A 178 -3.00 1.24 13.66
CA ASP A 178 -1.93 2.04 14.25
C ASP A 178 -1.77 3.33 13.44
N SER A 179 -1.75 4.46 14.14
CA SER A 179 -1.78 5.81 13.58
C SER A 179 -0.46 6.55 13.84
N LYS A 180 0.07 7.14 12.77
CA LYS A 180 1.26 7.98 12.81
C LYS A 180 0.95 9.33 12.18
N MET A 181 1.03 10.39 12.97
CA MET A 181 0.98 11.74 12.44
C MET A 181 2.25 12.03 11.66
N LEU A 182 2.10 12.48 10.42
CA LEU A 182 3.18 12.83 9.54
C LEU A 182 3.66 14.27 9.80
N GLY A 183 4.90 14.55 9.40
CA GLY A 183 5.51 15.86 9.62
C GLY A 183 4.98 16.94 8.68
N LYS A 184 5.45 18.17 8.90
CA LYS A 184 5.11 19.34 8.06
C LYS A 184 5.33 19.12 6.56
N GLN A 185 6.41 18.40 6.19
CA GLN A 185 6.73 18.08 4.79
C GLN A 185 5.67 17.21 4.11
N GLN A 186 4.81 16.57 4.90
CA GLN A 186 3.73 15.66 4.49
C GLN A 186 2.36 16.23 4.92
N MET A 187 2.27 17.56 5.04
CA MET A 187 1.03 18.30 5.30
C MET A 187 0.32 17.99 6.62
N PHE A 188 1.04 17.45 7.62
CA PHE A 188 0.44 17.03 8.90
C PHE A 188 -0.71 16.02 8.77
N LEU A 189 -0.72 15.25 7.67
CA LEU A 189 -1.66 14.15 7.51
C LEU A 189 -1.37 13.06 8.54
N THR A 190 -2.39 12.34 8.94
CA THR A 190 -2.25 11.10 9.70
C THR A 190 -2.26 9.93 8.73
N GLN A 191 -1.21 9.12 8.80
CA GLN A 191 -1.13 7.84 8.12
C GLN A 191 -1.53 6.75 9.11
N ILE A 192 -2.46 5.90 8.71
CA ILE A 192 -2.94 4.77 9.52
C ILE A 192 -2.68 3.49 8.75
N ARG A 193 -2.25 2.44 9.45
CA ARG A 193 -2.01 1.10 8.90
C ARG A 193 -2.55 0.07 9.86
N GLY A 194 -2.99 -1.07 9.35
CA GLY A 194 -3.59 -2.04 10.25
C GLY A 194 -4.04 -3.33 9.59
N TYR A 195 -4.70 -4.13 10.41
CA TYR A 195 -5.35 -5.36 10.02
C TYR A 195 -6.85 -5.21 10.15
N VAL A 196 -7.58 -5.69 9.15
CA VAL A 196 -9.03 -5.82 9.14
C VAL A 196 -9.38 -7.22 8.64
N GLU A 197 -10.27 -7.93 9.35
CA GLU A 197 -10.48 -9.38 9.14
C GLU A 197 -11.07 -9.79 7.79
N TYR A 198 -11.74 -8.89 7.08
CA TYR A 198 -12.28 -9.15 5.74
C TYR A 198 -11.30 -8.77 4.63
N GLY A 199 -10.11 -8.26 4.98
CA GLY A 199 -9.00 -8.07 4.05
C GLY A 199 -8.21 -9.36 3.82
N ALA A 200 -7.43 -9.35 2.75
CA ALA A 200 -6.48 -10.40 2.38
C ALA A 200 -5.33 -10.53 3.37
N ASN A 201 -4.57 -11.61 3.21
CA ASN A 201 -3.35 -11.82 3.96
C ASN A 201 -2.15 -11.44 3.09
N LEU A 202 -1.49 -10.34 3.45
CA LEU A 202 -0.39 -9.77 2.68
C LEU A 202 1.00 -10.13 3.23
N ALA A 203 1.08 -11.10 4.14
CA ALA A 203 2.38 -11.55 4.65
C ALA A 203 3.26 -12.04 3.47
N PRO A 204 4.54 -11.64 3.39
CA PRO A 204 5.45 -12.13 2.36
C PRO A 204 5.51 -13.66 2.33
N ALA A 205 5.74 -14.27 1.16
CA ALA A 205 5.80 -15.74 1.02
C ALA A 205 6.81 -16.41 1.98
N SER A 206 7.88 -15.70 2.34
CA SER A 206 8.89 -16.16 3.30
C SER A 206 8.48 -16.03 4.77
N ALA A 207 7.37 -15.33 5.06
CA ALA A 207 6.87 -15.10 6.40
C ALA A 207 5.76 -16.11 6.74
N THR A 208 5.75 -16.61 7.97
CA THR A 208 4.63 -17.40 8.46
C THR A 208 3.43 -16.49 8.64
N THR A 209 2.40 -16.71 7.83
CA THR A 209 1.11 -16.05 7.98
C THR A 209 0.51 -16.38 9.34
N MET A 210 0.08 -15.36 10.06
CA MET A 210 -0.73 -15.54 11.25
C MET A 210 -2.18 -15.87 10.84
N ALA A 211 -2.67 -17.04 11.25
CA ALA A 211 -4.08 -17.39 11.07
C ALA A 211 -4.99 -16.39 11.81
N ARG A 212 -6.21 -16.18 11.31
CA ARG A 212 -7.18 -15.22 11.86
C ARG A 212 -7.48 -15.50 13.35
N GLU A 213 -7.58 -16.77 13.73
CA GLU A 213 -7.78 -17.19 15.12
C GLU A 213 -6.65 -16.68 16.01
N LYS A 214 -5.41 -16.73 15.51
CA LYS A 214 -4.25 -16.26 16.25
C LYS A 214 -4.21 -14.73 16.36
N VAL A 215 -4.64 -14.01 15.32
CA VAL A 215 -4.85 -12.55 15.39
C VAL A 215 -5.88 -12.21 16.48
N SER A 216 -7.00 -12.95 16.51
CA SER A 216 -8.02 -12.77 17.54
C SER A 216 -7.50 -13.01 18.96
N GLU A 217 -6.66 -14.03 19.16
CA GLU A 217 -6.04 -14.31 20.45
C GLU A 217 -5.13 -13.15 20.91
N VAL A 218 -4.23 -12.66 20.05
CA VAL A 218 -3.31 -11.58 20.44
C VAL A 218 -4.04 -10.26 20.69
N LEU A 219 -5.09 -9.94 19.93
CA LEU A 219 -5.91 -8.76 20.19
C LEU A 219 -6.73 -8.90 21.48
N THR A 220 -7.27 -10.08 21.76
CA THR A 220 -7.99 -10.33 23.03
C THR A 220 -7.05 -10.15 24.22
N SER A 221 -5.82 -10.66 24.12
CA SER A 221 -4.81 -10.46 25.16
C SER A 221 -4.48 -8.98 25.36
N LEU A 222 -4.38 -8.19 24.28
CA LEU A 222 -4.20 -6.73 24.41
C LEU A 222 -5.38 -6.07 25.12
N ILE A 223 -6.63 -6.36 24.75
CA ILE A 223 -7.83 -5.81 25.41
C ILE A 223 -7.86 -6.14 26.91
N GLU A 224 -7.55 -7.40 27.26
CA GLU A 224 -7.46 -7.81 28.66
C GLU A 224 -6.40 -7.02 29.42
N LYS A 225 -5.25 -6.77 28.80
CA LYS A 225 -4.16 -5.97 29.38
C LYS A 225 -4.53 -4.49 29.50
N GLU A 226 -5.22 -3.90 28.53
CA GLU A 226 -5.75 -2.53 28.66
C GLU A 226 -6.78 -2.39 29.78
N THR A 227 -7.54 -3.45 30.07
CA THR A 227 -8.61 -3.43 31.07
C THR A 227 -8.13 -3.75 32.47
N TYR A 228 -7.21 -4.69 32.61
CA TYR A 228 -6.89 -5.32 33.91
C TYR A 228 -5.41 -5.22 34.32
N SER A 229 -4.50 -4.71 33.48
CA SER A 229 -3.08 -4.65 33.87
C SER A 229 -2.84 -3.71 35.05
N ALA A 230 -1.90 -4.12 35.91
CA ALA A 230 -1.46 -3.33 37.05
C ALA A 230 -0.41 -2.28 36.68
N THR A 231 0.23 -2.41 35.50
CA THR A 231 1.32 -1.54 35.05
C THR A 231 1.20 -1.21 33.56
N GLU A 232 1.73 -0.05 33.16
CA GLU A 232 1.81 0.37 31.75
C GLU A 232 2.76 -0.52 30.93
N GLU A 233 3.76 -1.13 31.56
CA GLU A 233 4.75 -2.00 30.90
C GLU A 233 4.10 -3.26 30.32
N GLU A 234 3.19 -3.91 31.06
CA GLU A 234 2.47 -5.07 30.56
C GLU A 234 1.58 -4.75 29.35
N THR A 235 0.92 -3.59 29.34
CA THR A 235 0.12 -3.14 28.20
C THR A 235 1.04 -2.85 27.01
N LEU A 236 2.17 -2.19 27.25
CA LEU A 236 3.15 -1.89 26.19
C LEU A 236 3.72 -3.17 25.56
N GLU A 237 4.05 -4.19 26.36
CA GLU A 237 4.46 -5.50 25.86
C GLU A 237 3.39 -6.16 24.97
N ALA A 238 2.12 -6.09 25.39
CA ALA A 238 1.01 -6.61 24.59
C ALA A 238 0.85 -5.85 23.26
N VAL A 239 1.04 -4.52 23.29
CA VAL A 239 1.04 -3.69 22.07
C VAL A 239 2.19 -4.08 21.14
N HIS A 240 3.42 -4.26 21.65
CA HIS A 240 4.55 -4.74 20.85
C HIS A 240 4.30 -6.13 20.26
N LEU A 241 3.69 -7.04 21.01
CA LEU A 241 3.33 -8.37 20.52
C LEU A 241 2.36 -8.28 19.34
N VAL A 242 1.32 -7.44 19.41
CA VAL A 242 0.37 -7.23 18.31
C VAL A 242 1.09 -6.63 17.10
N ARG A 243 1.89 -5.58 17.30
CA ARG A 243 2.54 -4.83 16.21
C ARG A 243 3.64 -5.60 15.50
N SER A 244 4.36 -6.47 16.21
CA SER A 244 5.35 -7.39 15.65
C SER A 244 4.72 -8.56 14.89
N SER A 245 3.47 -8.89 15.20
CA SER A 245 2.76 -10.06 14.68
C SER A 245 1.97 -9.80 13.40
N ILE A 246 1.55 -8.55 13.17
CA ILE A 246 0.61 -8.19 12.11
C ILE A 246 1.33 -7.59 10.91
N TYR A 247 1.09 -8.18 9.73
CA TYR A 247 1.31 -7.54 8.44
C TYR A 247 0.03 -6.79 8.03
N PRO A 248 0.10 -5.49 7.74
CA PRO A 248 -1.09 -4.70 7.49
C PRO A 248 -1.72 -5.05 6.13
N ASN A 249 -3.04 -5.19 6.11
CA ASN A 249 -3.87 -5.34 4.90
C ASN A 249 -4.80 -4.14 4.69
N PHE A 250 -4.71 -3.15 5.57
CA PHE A 250 -5.44 -1.90 5.57
C PHE A 250 -4.46 -0.73 5.69
N TYR A 251 -4.74 0.36 4.96
CA TYR A 251 -4.18 1.66 5.29
C TYR A 251 -5.20 2.79 5.09
N SER A 252 -4.91 3.93 5.70
CA SER A 252 -5.64 5.18 5.51
C SER A 252 -4.71 6.39 5.52
N MET A 253 -5.11 7.42 4.79
CA MET A 253 -4.57 8.77 4.91
C MET A 253 -5.71 9.71 5.27
N THR A 254 -5.49 10.58 6.26
CA THR A 254 -6.55 11.48 6.73
C THR A 254 -6.01 12.77 7.35
N ASN A 255 -6.80 13.84 7.37
CA ASN A 255 -6.53 15.06 8.15
C ASN A 255 -7.50 15.24 9.34
N ILE A 256 -8.34 14.24 9.64
CA ILE A 256 -9.22 14.20 10.81
C ILE A 256 -8.74 13.15 11.82
N GLU A 257 -9.41 13.07 12.97
CA GLU A 257 -9.01 12.16 14.05
C GLU A 257 -9.14 10.67 13.64
N PRO A 258 -8.19 9.80 14.06
CA PRO A 258 -8.23 8.37 13.76
C PRO A 258 -9.53 7.65 14.15
N ALA A 259 -10.26 8.16 15.14
CA ALA A 259 -11.55 7.61 15.57
C ALA A 259 -12.59 7.59 14.44
N PHE A 260 -12.57 8.57 13.52
CA PHE A 260 -13.45 8.57 12.35
C PHE A 260 -13.09 7.46 11.36
N ILE A 261 -11.80 7.13 11.24
CA ILE A 261 -11.34 6.03 10.39
C ILE A 261 -11.72 4.68 10.99
N ALA A 262 -11.60 4.53 12.31
CA ALA A 262 -12.09 3.34 13.02
C ALA A 262 -13.61 3.17 12.84
N GLU A 263 -14.39 4.25 12.94
CA GLU A 263 -15.84 4.23 12.72
C GLU A 263 -16.22 3.89 11.27
N ALA A 264 -15.40 4.34 10.30
CA ALA A 264 -15.64 4.08 8.89
C ALA A 264 -15.56 2.58 8.56
N LEU A 265 -14.82 1.78 9.32
CA LEU A 265 -14.75 0.34 9.12
C LEU A 265 -16.12 -0.31 9.29
N LEU A 266 -16.51 -1.14 8.31
CA LEU A 266 -17.78 -1.87 8.36
C LEU A 266 -17.71 -3.02 9.36
N THR A 267 -18.75 -3.17 10.18
CA THR A 267 -18.92 -4.37 11.01
C THR A 267 -19.09 -5.61 10.14
N ARG A 268 -18.88 -6.82 10.69
CA ARG A 268 -19.11 -8.08 9.94
C ARG A 268 -20.46 -8.14 9.25
N TYR A 269 -21.51 -7.74 9.96
CA TYR A 269 -22.87 -7.72 9.45
C TYR A 269 -23.04 -6.73 8.31
N GLU A 270 -22.56 -5.49 8.47
CA GLU A 270 -22.63 -4.48 7.41
C GLU A 270 -21.83 -4.89 6.18
N TYR A 271 -20.61 -5.39 6.36
CA TYR A 271 -19.76 -5.83 5.26
C TYR A 271 -20.42 -6.95 4.47
N GLN A 272 -20.98 -7.96 5.15
CA GLN A 272 -21.73 -9.04 4.48
C GLN A 272 -22.95 -8.50 3.73
N GLN A 273 -23.76 -7.67 4.39
CA GLN A 273 -24.98 -7.11 3.81
C GLN A 273 -24.71 -6.29 2.55
N PHE A 274 -23.60 -5.56 2.53
CA PHE A 274 -23.28 -4.61 1.47
C PHE A 274 -22.45 -5.18 0.31
N THR A 275 -21.69 -6.26 0.54
CA THR A 275 -20.76 -6.80 -0.47
C THR A 275 -21.16 -8.15 -1.04
N GLN A 276 -22.12 -8.85 -0.42
CA GLN A 276 -22.60 -10.17 -0.87
C GLN A 276 -24.04 -10.13 -1.41
N SER A 277 -24.51 -8.95 -1.86
CA SER A 277 -25.83 -8.74 -2.44
C SER A 277 -25.93 -9.19 -3.90
#